data_AF-A0A7V8SY67-F1
#
_entry.id   AF-A0A7V8SY67-F1
#
_cell.length_a   1.000
_cell.length_b   1.000
_cell.length_c   1.000
_cell.angle_alpha   90.00
_cell.angle_beta   90.00
_cell.angle_gamma   90.00
#
_symmetry.space_group_name_H-M   'P 1'
#
loop_
_entity.id
_entity.type
_entity.pdbx_description
1 polymer ?
#
loop_
_entity_poly.entity_id
_entity_poly.type
_entity_poly.pdbx_seq_one_letter_code
_entity_poly.pdbx_strand_id
1 'polypeptide(L)'
;MTTAIRLQHHQRPVYVYLRQSTPGQVHTHRESTARQYALAERAVELGWDRSQVHILDQDLGKSGTTTEGRTDFHRFMAAVGLGQVGAVFALEASRLSRSQADWHKLMDICALTDTLIVDQDGIYDPNAFNDRVSLGFKGTWSHTELHALRLRLQDAKLHKARKGELRCNPPTGYIYDAGGALVLDPDESVVAAVARLFQQFQELGSAFGVMRAWAAQGLPFPRRQWLPGASGALAWGRLSLSRVLAILHNPRYTGTYVYGRRRSQPVVEAGQVTRIRTL
;
A
#
# COMPACT_ATOMS: atom_id res chain seq x y z
N MET A 1 -29.26 -12.00 -23.54
CA MET A 1 -29.79 -13.32 -23.14
C MET A 1 -29.59 -13.48 -21.64
N THR A 2 -30.68 -13.35 -20.89
CA THR A 2 -30.74 -13.15 -19.45
C THR A 2 -31.08 -14.47 -18.76
N THR A 3 -30.39 -15.56 -19.11
CA THR A 3 -30.79 -16.92 -18.70
C THR A 3 -30.31 -17.29 -17.29
N ALA A 4 -29.39 -16.51 -16.69
CA ALA A 4 -28.82 -16.79 -15.38
C ALA A 4 -29.70 -16.30 -14.20
N ILE A 5 -30.48 -15.23 -14.39
CA ILE A 5 -31.30 -14.67 -13.31
C ILE A 5 -32.65 -15.40 -13.26
N ARG A 6 -32.96 -15.98 -12.10
CA ARG A 6 -34.19 -16.75 -11.82
C ARG A 6 -35.02 -15.96 -10.81
N LEU A 7 -36.32 -16.29 -10.71
CA LEU A 7 -37.24 -15.62 -9.78
C LEU A 7 -36.72 -15.60 -8.33
N GLN A 8 -36.10 -16.70 -7.88
CA GLN A 8 -35.52 -16.82 -6.53
C GLN A 8 -34.35 -15.84 -6.27
N HIS A 9 -33.67 -15.36 -7.31
CA HIS A 9 -32.65 -14.31 -7.17
C HIS A 9 -33.30 -12.94 -6.92
N HIS A 10 -34.44 -12.64 -7.55
CA HIS A 10 -35.18 -11.38 -7.35
C HIS A 10 -35.91 -11.30 -6.01
N GLN A 11 -36.22 -12.42 -5.39
CA GLN A 11 -36.84 -12.45 -4.06
C GLN A 11 -35.89 -12.04 -2.93
N ARG A 12 -34.59 -12.00 -3.21
CA ARG A 12 -33.53 -11.70 -2.24
C ARG A 12 -32.86 -10.36 -2.57
N PRO A 13 -32.45 -9.59 -1.56
CA PRO A 13 -31.71 -8.35 -1.78
C PRO A 13 -30.40 -8.56 -2.55
N VAL A 14 -29.92 -7.47 -3.13
CA VAL A 14 -28.61 -7.40 -3.79
C VAL A 14 -27.70 -6.44 -3.08
N TYR A 15 -26.41 -6.77 -3.07
CA TYR A 15 -25.37 -5.92 -2.53
C TYR A 15 -24.50 -5.36 -3.63
N VAL A 16 -24.37 -4.04 -3.67
CA VAL A 16 -23.42 -3.33 -4.53
C VAL A 16 -22.20 -2.98 -3.68
N TYR A 17 -21.12 -3.74 -3.85
CA TYR A 17 -19.89 -3.57 -3.09
C TYR A 17 -18.94 -2.62 -3.80
N LEU A 18 -18.75 -1.43 -3.22
CA LEU A 18 -17.90 -0.39 -3.76
C LEU A 18 -16.51 -0.50 -3.13
N ARG A 19 -15.47 -0.46 -3.98
CA ARG A 19 -14.08 -0.51 -3.50
C ARG A 19 -13.19 0.35 -4.37
N GLN A 20 -12.52 1.29 -3.71
CA GLN A 20 -11.49 2.13 -4.32
C GLN A 20 -10.15 1.97 -3.59
N SER A 21 -9.08 1.80 -4.35
CA SER A 21 -7.71 1.79 -3.82
C SER A 21 -7.31 3.22 -3.42
N THR A 22 -6.91 3.39 -2.15
CA THR A 22 -6.23 4.56 -1.57
C THR A 22 -7.00 5.90 -1.47
N PRO A 23 -6.97 6.60 -0.31
CA PRO A 23 -7.64 7.90 -0.11
C PRO A 23 -7.28 8.96 -1.15
N GLY A 24 -6.02 8.97 -1.61
CA GLY A 24 -5.52 9.94 -2.59
C GLY A 24 -6.13 9.78 -4.00
N GLN A 25 -6.74 8.64 -4.32
CA GLN A 25 -7.40 8.43 -5.62
C GLN A 25 -8.89 8.79 -5.60
N VAL A 26 -9.51 8.93 -4.42
CA VAL A 26 -10.93 9.27 -4.27
C VAL A 26 -11.21 10.70 -4.71
N HIS A 27 -10.29 11.63 -4.42
CA HIS A 27 -10.46 13.04 -4.81
C HIS A 27 -10.16 13.31 -6.29
N THR A 28 -9.31 12.52 -6.93
CA THR A 28 -8.85 12.74 -8.31
C THR A 28 -9.65 11.97 -9.37
N HIS A 29 -10.36 10.90 -9.00
CA HIS A 29 -11.10 10.04 -9.94
C HIS A 29 -12.61 10.03 -9.65
N ARG A 30 -13.27 11.18 -9.83
CA ARG A 30 -14.74 11.30 -9.67
C ARG A 30 -15.51 10.37 -10.63
N GLU A 31 -15.01 10.16 -11.84
CA GLU A 31 -15.63 9.26 -12.82
C GLU A 31 -15.60 7.78 -12.40
N SER A 32 -14.54 7.31 -11.74
CA SER A 32 -14.46 5.91 -11.30
C SER A 32 -15.36 5.62 -10.10
N THR A 33 -15.67 6.66 -9.31
CA THR A 33 -16.64 6.59 -8.21
C THR A 33 -18.05 6.56 -8.78
N ALA A 34 -18.36 7.45 -9.74
CA ALA A 34 -19.65 7.49 -10.43
C ALA A 34 -20.00 6.15 -11.11
N ARG A 35 -19.04 5.52 -11.81
CA ARG A 35 -19.23 4.20 -12.44
C ARG A 35 -19.56 3.10 -11.44
N GLN A 36 -18.99 3.18 -10.25
CA GLN A 36 -19.23 2.22 -9.18
C GLN A 36 -20.65 2.38 -8.61
N TYR A 37 -21.11 3.61 -8.38
CA TYR A 37 -22.50 3.86 -7.98
C TYR A 37 -23.52 3.51 -9.08
N ALA A 38 -23.15 3.62 -10.36
CA ALA A 38 -24.00 3.21 -11.48
C ALA A 38 -24.36 1.71 -11.48
N LEU A 39 -23.63 0.87 -10.74
CA LEU A 39 -24.00 -0.54 -10.55
C LEU A 39 -25.32 -0.72 -9.81
N ALA A 40 -25.73 0.24 -8.98
CA ALA A 40 -27.03 0.21 -8.33
C ALA A 40 -28.16 0.38 -9.36
N GLU A 41 -27.99 1.29 -10.31
CA GLU A 41 -28.93 1.47 -11.43
C GLU A 41 -28.95 0.22 -12.32
N ARG A 42 -27.78 -0.40 -12.55
CA ARG A 42 -27.70 -1.67 -13.28
C ARG A 42 -28.47 -2.80 -12.60
N ALA A 43 -28.46 -2.88 -11.27
CA ALA A 43 -29.26 -3.87 -10.54
C ALA A 43 -30.77 -3.65 -10.76
N VAL A 44 -31.21 -2.39 -10.78
CA VAL A 44 -32.61 -2.03 -11.07
C VAL A 44 -32.98 -2.39 -12.51
N GLU A 45 -32.12 -2.08 -13.49
CA GLU A 45 -32.32 -2.47 -14.90
C GLU A 45 -32.43 -3.99 -15.09
N LEU A 46 -31.74 -4.76 -14.26
CA LEU A 46 -31.78 -6.22 -14.28
C LEU A 46 -33.02 -6.80 -13.58
N GLY A 47 -33.87 -5.97 -12.96
CA GLY A 47 -35.18 -6.36 -12.43
C GLY A 47 -35.29 -6.41 -10.90
N TRP A 48 -34.27 -5.99 -10.16
CA TRP A 48 -34.41 -5.83 -8.71
C TRP A 48 -35.14 -4.56 -8.33
N ASP A 49 -35.98 -4.63 -7.30
CA ASP A 49 -36.61 -3.45 -6.74
C ASP A 49 -35.56 -2.55 -6.06
N ARG A 50 -35.69 -1.22 -6.21
CA ARG A 50 -34.73 -0.26 -5.66
C ARG A 50 -34.59 -0.36 -4.14
N SER A 51 -35.64 -0.75 -3.41
CA SER A 51 -35.59 -0.97 -1.96
C SER A 51 -34.75 -2.18 -1.54
N GLN A 52 -34.52 -3.11 -2.47
CA GLN A 52 -33.71 -4.32 -2.28
C GLN A 52 -32.25 -4.15 -2.70
N VAL A 53 -31.88 -2.98 -3.24
CA VAL A 53 -30.51 -2.66 -3.65
C VAL A 53 -29.78 -1.98 -2.50
N HIS A 54 -28.81 -2.66 -1.91
CA HIS A 54 -28.00 -2.14 -0.81
C HIS A 54 -26.60 -1.80 -1.28
N ILE A 55 -26.24 -0.53 -1.16
CA ILE A 55 -24.90 -0.02 -1.49
C ILE A 55 -24.01 -0.13 -0.25
N LEU A 56 -22.83 -0.73 -0.42
CA LEU A 56 -21.83 -0.92 0.61
C LEU A 56 -20.59 -0.09 0.26
N ASP A 57 -20.50 1.10 0.85
CA ASP A 57 -19.47 2.11 0.56
C ASP A 57 -18.56 2.41 1.76
N GLN A 58 -18.81 1.82 2.94
CA GLN A 58 -18.07 2.14 4.17
C GLN A 58 -16.61 1.66 4.11
N ASP A 59 -16.29 0.76 3.18
CA ASP A 59 -14.94 0.25 2.95
C ASP A 59 -14.15 1.04 1.90
N LEU A 60 -14.71 2.14 1.36
CA LEU A 60 -14.01 3.07 0.47
C LEU A 60 -12.82 3.75 1.18
N GLY A 61 -11.71 3.91 0.46
CA GLY A 61 -10.54 4.65 0.94
C GLY A 61 -9.70 3.95 2.01
N LYS A 62 -10.08 2.77 2.52
CA LYS A 62 -9.31 2.05 3.55
C LYS A 62 -8.07 1.38 2.96
N SER A 63 -6.87 1.89 3.32
CA SER A 63 -5.58 1.39 2.82
C SER A 63 -5.32 -0.06 3.25
N GLY A 64 -4.71 -0.87 2.36
CA GLY A 64 -4.62 -2.32 2.46
C GLY A 64 -3.61 -2.90 3.46
N THR A 65 -3.29 -2.21 4.56
CA THR A 65 -2.23 -2.65 5.50
C THR A 65 -2.74 -3.33 6.77
N THR A 66 -4.02 -3.21 7.12
CA THR A 66 -4.63 -3.92 8.25
C THR A 66 -5.95 -4.60 7.85
N THR A 67 -6.21 -5.76 8.46
CA THR A 67 -7.47 -6.51 8.35
C THR A 67 -8.59 -5.83 9.16
N GLU A 68 -8.22 -4.98 10.13
CA GLU A 68 -9.13 -4.15 10.91
C GLU A 68 -9.81 -3.09 10.03
N GLY A 69 -11.15 -3.12 10.03
CA GLY A 69 -11.97 -2.09 9.38
C GLY A 69 -12.75 -2.53 8.13
N ARG A 70 -12.95 -3.82 7.84
CA ARG A 70 -13.77 -4.29 6.70
C ARG A 70 -15.22 -4.60 7.08
N THR A 71 -15.88 -3.66 7.74
CA THR A 71 -17.20 -3.89 8.36
C THR A 71 -18.25 -4.27 7.31
N ASP A 72 -18.24 -3.62 6.15
CA ASP A 72 -19.18 -3.91 5.07
C ASP A 72 -18.88 -5.24 4.39
N PHE A 73 -17.60 -5.57 4.13
CA PHE A 73 -17.27 -6.89 3.58
C PHE A 73 -17.67 -8.03 4.51
N HIS A 74 -17.46 -7.92 5.82
CA HIS A 74 -17.86 -8.97 6.76
C HIS A 74 -19.39 -9.10 6.85
N ARG A 75 -20.11 -7.97 6.89
CA ARG A 75 -21.58 -7.95 6.85
C ARG A 75 -22.11 -8.61 5.58
N PHE A 76 -21.52 -8.25 4.44
CA PHE A 76 -21.81 -8.82 3.14
C PHE A 76 -21.58 -10.34 3.09
N MET A 77 -20.38 -10.79 3.47
CA MET A 77 -20.02 -12.21 3.49
C MET A 77 -20.95 -13.03 4.40
N ALA A 78 -21.35 -12.47 5.54
CA ALA A 78 -22.30 -13.11 6.45
C ALA A 78 -23.70 -13.24 5.82
N ALA A 79 -24.22 -12.18 5.19
CA ALA A 79 -25.52 -12.21 4.53
C ALA A 79 -25.54 -13.21 3.36
N VAL A 80 -24.46 -13.26 2.57
CA VAL A 80 -24.30 -14.26 1.50
C VAL A 80 -24.26 -15.67 2.11
N GLY A 81 -23.47 -15.90 3.16
CA GLY A 81 -23.38 -17.20 3.83
C GLY A 81 -24.70 -17.68 4.46
N LEU A 82 -25.60 -16.77 4.83
CA LEU A 82 -26.95 -17.09 5.29
C LEU A 82 -27.95 -17.31 4.14
N GLY A 83 -27.53 -17.20 2.88
CA GLY A 83 -28.37 -17.37 1.71
C GLY A 83 -29.38 -16.25 1.47
N GLN A 84 -29.20 -15.10 2.12
CA GLN A 84 -30.13 -13.99 2.10
C GLN A 84 -29.96 -13.07 0.88
N VAL A 85 -28.98 -13.34 0.02
CA VAL A 85 -28.58 -12.44 -1.07
C VAL A 85 -28.83 -13.12 -2.40
N GLY A 86 -29.45 -12.42 -3.34
CA GLY A 86 -29.73 -12.94 -4.68
C GLY A 86 -28.59 -12.70 -5.66
N ALA A 87 -27.91 -11.55 -5.54
CA ALA A 87 -26.76 -11.20 -6.36
C ALA A 87 -25.84 -10.19 -5.68
N VAL A 88 -24.58 -10.21 -6.10
CA VAL A 88 -23.52 -9.30 -5.65
C VAL A 88 -22.96 -8.55 -6.84
N PHE A 89 -22.93 -7.24 -6.76
CA PHE A 89 -22.43 -6.36 -7.80
C PHE A 89 -21.08 -5.75 -7.39
N ALA A 90 -20.10 -5.81 -8.27
CA ALA A 90 -18.84 -5.09 -8.14
C ALA A 90 -18.32 -4.68 -9.52
N LEU A 91 -17.56 -3.58 -9.61
CA LEU A 91 -17.09 -3.09 -10.92
C LEU A 91 -16.22 -4.13 -11.64
N GLU A 92 -15.38 -4.83 -10.88
CA GLU A 92 -14.63 -5.99 -11.33
C GLU A 92 -14.83 -7.08 -10.27
N ALA A 93 -15.25 -8.28 -10.67
CA ALA A 93 -15.48 -9.39 -9.74
C ALA A 93 -14.25 -9.69 -8.86
N SER A 94 -13.05 -9.57 -9.44
CA SER A 94 -11.76 -9.73 -8.76
C SER A 94 -11.54 -8.76 -7.57
N ARG A 95 -12.26 -7.64 -7.51
CA ARG A 95 -12.13 -6.62 -6.44
C ARG A 95 -12.96 -6.91 -5.20
N LEU A 96 -13.88 -7.87 -5.27
CA LEU A 96 -14.65 -8.33 -4.11
C LEU A 96 -13.72 -8.85 -3.00
N SER A 97 -12.55 -9.38 -3.38
CA SER A 97 -11.55 -9.90 -2.44
C SER A 97 -10.19 -9.21 -2.54
N ARG A 98 -9.42 -9.23 -1.45
CA ARG A 98 -8.02 -8.76 -1.37
C ARG A 98 -7.00 -9.90 -1.49
N SER A 99 -7.46 -11.13 -1.31
CA SER A 99 -6.66 -12.34 -1.32
C SER A 99 -7.28 -13.34 -2.28
N GLN A 100 -6.43 -14.04 -3.03
CA GLN A 100 -6.89 -15.14 -3.86
C GLN A 100 -7.64 -16.18 -3.02
N ALA A 101 -7.23 -16.41 -1.76
CA ALA A 101 -7.92 -17.34 -0.86
C ALA A 101 -9.33 -16.85 -0.48
N ASP A 102 -9.48 -15.56 -0.12
CA ASP A 102 -10.77 -14.97 0.20
C ASP A 102 -11.70 -14.89 -1.03
N TRP A 103 -11.12 -14.78 -2.24
CA TRP A 103 -11.87 -14.80 -3.49
C TRP A 103 -12.51 -16.17 -3.73
N HIS A 104 -11.71 -17.24 -3.63
CA HIS A 104 -12.21 -18.61 -3.77
C HIS A 104 -13.27 -18.94 -2.72
N LYS A 105 -13.05 -18.54 -1.46
CA LYS A 105 -14.05 -18.70 -0.39
C LYS A 105 -15.38 -18.01 -0.72
N LEU A 106 -15.34 -16.78 -1.24
CA LEU A 106 -16.56 -16.08 -1.64
C LEU A 106 -17.25 -16.80 -2.80
N MET A 107 -16.52 -17.25 -3.83
CA MET A 107 -17.11 -18.01 -4.93
C MET A 107 -17.79 -19.29 -4.44
N ASP A 108 -17.14 -20.02 -3.52
CA ASP A 108 -17.69 -21.27 -2.96
C ASP A 108 -18.95 -21.01 -2.13
N ILE A 109 -18.97 -19.96 -1.31
CA ILE A 109 -20.17 -19.59 -0.54
C ILE A 109 -21.30 -19.17 -1.49
N CYS A 110 -21.02 -18.33 -2.49
CA CYS A 110 -22.02 -17.93 -3.47
C CYS A 110 -22.59 -19.13 -4.26
N ALA A 111 -21.76 -20.13 -4.58
CA ALA A 111 -22.21 -21.37 -5.21
C ALA A 111 -23.18 -22.13 -4.29
N LEU A 112 -22.81 -22.30 -3.01
CA LEU A 112 -23.63 -22.99 -2.00
C LEU A 112 -24.98 -22.30 -1.76
N THR A 113 -25.02 -20.97 -1.86
CA THR A 113 -26.22 -20.18 -1.56
C THR A 113 -27.00 -19.72 -2.79
N ASP A 114 -26.61 -20.18 -3.98
CA ASP A 114 -27.21 -19.77 -5.25
C ASP A 114 -27.28 -18.23 -5.34
N THR A 115 -26.14 -17.59 -5.09
CA THR A 115 -25.96 -16.14 -5.17
C THR A 115 -25.17 -15.80 -6.42
N LEU A 116 -25.72 -14.94 -7.28
CA LEU A 116 -25.04 -14.52 -8.51
C LEU A 116 -23.92 -13.51 -8.23
N ILE A 117 -22.88 -13.53 -9.06
CA ILE A 117 -21.83 -12.50 -9.08
C ILE A 117 -21.99 -11.71 -10.37
N VAL A 118 -22.12 -10.39 -10.26
CA VAL A 118 -22.30 -9.49 -11.40
C VAL A 118 -21.17 -8.47 -11.42
N ASP A 119 -20.53 -8.35 -12.56
CA ASP A 119 -19.60 -7.26 -12.83
C ASP A 119 -19.96 -6.50 -14.12
N GLN A 120 -19.10 -5.58 -14.53
CA GLN A 120 -19.32 -4.79 -15.75
C GLN A 120 -19.36 -5.64 -17.04
N ASP A 121 -18.72 -6.82 -17.03
CA ASP A 121 -18.59 -7.69 -18.21
C ASP A 121 -19.73 -8.70 -18.29
N GLY A 122 -20.35 -9.06 -17.16
CA GLY A 122 -21.48 -10.00 -17.18
C GLY A 122 -22.04 -10.42 -15.83
N ILE A 123 -23.00 -11.34 -15.91
CA ILE A 123 -23.63 -12.03 -14.78
C ILE A 123 -23.08 -13.45 -14.78
N TYR A 124 -22.61 -13.90 -13.62
CA TYR A 124 -21.97 -15.20 -13.43
C TYR A 124 -22.71 -16.00 -12.38
N ASP A 125 -23.05 -17.24 -12.72
CA ASP A 125 -23.52 -18.26 -11.79
C ASP A 125 -22.31 -19.09 -11.33
N PRO A 126 -21.88 -19.02 -10.05
CA PRO A 126 -20.74 -19.80 -9.56
C PRO A 126 -20.93 -21.32 -9.66
N ASN A 127 -22.15 -21.83 -9.82
CA ASN A 127 -22.44 -23.24 -10.06
C ASN A 127 -22.28 -23.64 -11.54
N ALA A 128 -22.32 -22.68 -12.46
CA ALA A 128 -22.08 -22.94 -13.88
C ALA A 128 -20.58 -23.07 -14.15
N PHE A 129 -20.17 -24.17 -14.79
CA PHE A 129 -18.76 -24.48 -15.02
C PHE A 129 -18.00 -23.35 -15.75
N ASN A 130 -18.56 -22.84 -16.86
CA ASN A 130 -17.92 -21.78 -17.65
C ASN A 130 -17.78 -20.46 -16.88
N ASP A 131 -18.80 -20.12 -16.10
CA ASP A 131 -18.81 -18.90 -15.28
C ASP A 131 -17.79 -19.03 -14.15
N ARG A 132 -17.71 -20.20 -13.50
CA ARG A 132 -16.73 -20.45 -12.43
C ARG A 132 -15.28 -20.40 -12.94
N VAL A 133 -15.01 -20.94 -14.12
CA VAL A 133 -13.68 -20.82 -14.76
C VAL A 133 -13.36 -19.36 -15.07
N SER A 134 -14.32 -18.62 -15.62
CA SER A 134 -14.16 -17.20 -15.94
C SER A 134 -13.88 -16.36 -14.68
N LEU A 135 -14.62 -16.61 -13.60
CA LEU A 135 -14.42 -15.98 -12.29
C LEU A 135 -13.06 -16.33 -11.67
N GLY A 136 -12.62 -17.59 -11.79
CA GLY A 136 -11.29 -18.02 -11.35
C GLY A 136 -10.15 -17.32 -12.09
N PHE A 137 -10.27 -17.19 -13.42
CA PHE A 137 -9.30 -16.48 -14.24
C PHE A 137 -9.26 -14.98 -13.92
N LYS A 138 -10.42 -14.33 -13.81
CA LYS A 138 -10.53 -12.91 -13.41
C LYS A 138 -9.85 -12.64 -12.06
N GLY A 139 -10.05 -13.54 -11.09
CA GLY A 139 -9.39 -13.47 -9.78
C GLY A 139 -7.86 -13.57 -9.89
N THR A 140 -7.36 -14.52 -10.69
CA THR A 140 -5.92 -14.72 -10.89
C THR A 140 -5.27 -13.55 -11.64
N TRP A 141 -5.92 -13.06 -12.70
CA TRP A 141 -5.43 -12.00 -13.57
C TRP A 141 -5.17 -10.69 -12.82
N SER A 142 -6.09 -10.27 -11.95
CA SER A 142 -5.91 -9.05 -11.16
C SER A 142 -4.68 -9.12 -10.23
N HIS A 143 -4.41 -10.30 -9.66
CA HIS A 143 -3.22 -10.52 -8.84
C HIS A 143 -1.92 -10.56 -9.68
N THR A 144 -1.95 -11.17 -10.86
CA THR A 144 -0.78 -11.26 -11.75
C THR A 144 -0.40 -9.90 -12.34
N GLU A 145 -1.36 -9.07 -12.73
CA GLU A 145 -1.09 -7.70 -13.20
C GLU A 145 -0.40 -6.86 -12.13
N LEU A 146 -0.91 -6.90 -10.89
CA LEU A 146 -0.28 -6.21 -9.77
C LEU A 146 1.13 -6.73 -9.50
N HIS A 147 1.35 -8.04 -9.60
CA HIS A 147 2.67 -8.64 -9.47
C HIS A 147 3.62 -8.17 -10.58
N ALA A 148 3.17 -8.19 -11.83
CA ALA A 148 3.93 -7.73 -12.98
C ALA A 148 4.30 -6.24 -12.87
N LEU A 149 3.36 -5.38 -12.45
CA LEU A 149 3.62 -3.96 -12.18
C LEU A 149 4.67 -3.79 -11.08
N ARG A 150 4.58 -4.54 -9.98
CA ARG A 150 5.58 -4.50 -8.89
C ARG A 150 6.97 -4.90 -9.38
N LEU A 151 7.07 -5.97 -10.16
CA LEU A 151 8.34 -6.41 -10.75
C LEU A 151 8.94 -5.32 -11.63
N ARG A 152 8.15 -4.75 -12.56
CA ARG A 152 8.62 -3.66 -13.43
C ARG A 152 9.07 -2.42 -12.66
N LEU A 153 8.33 -2.02 -11.62
CA LEU A 153 8.72 -0.89 -10.75
C LEU A 153 10.01 -1.19 -9.98
N GLN A 154 10.17 -2.42 -9.50
CA GLN A 154 11.39 -2.87 -8.83
C GLN A 154 12.58 -2.87 -9.78
N ASP A 155 12.40 -3.37 -10.99
CA ASP A 155 13.43 -3.38 -12.03
C ASP A 155 13.81 -1.96 -12.46
N ALA A 156 12.82 -1.09 -12.69
CA ALA A 156 13.07 0.32 -12.99
C ALA A 156 13.84 1.03 -11.85
N LYS A 157 13.49 0.72 -10.60
CA LYS A 157 14.20 1.24 -9.42
C LYS A 157 15.66 0.75 -9.38
N LEU A 158 15.90 -0.54 -9.61
CA LEU A 158 17.24 -1.12 -9.65
C LEU A 158 18.07 -0.57 -10.82
N HIS A 159 17.44 -0.37 -11.98
CA HIS A 159 18.08 0.21 -13.16
C HIS A 159 18.54 1.66 -12.88
N LYS A 160 17.67 2.50 -12.28
CA LYS A 160 18.05 3.84 -11.82
C LYS A 160 19.16 3.81 -10.76
N ALA A 161 19.13 2.84 -9.84
CA ALA A 161 20.16 2.70 -8.83
C ALA A 161 21.53 2.34 -9.43
N ARG A 162 21.57 1.45 -10.42
CA ARG A 162 22.83 1.08 -11.12
C ARG A 162 23.47 2.26 -11.84
N LYS A 163 22.67 3.19 -12.35
CA LYS A 163 23.15 4.44 -12.96
C LYS A 163 23.49 5.55 -11.96
N GLY A 164 23.28 5.34 -10.66
CA GLY A 164 23.46 6.37 -9.64
C GLY A 164 22.36 7.44 -9.59
N GLU A 165 21.30 7.28 -10.38
CA GLU A 165 20.23 8.28 -10.56
C GLU A 165 19.08 8.12 -9.54
N LEU A 166 18.99 6.96 -8.87
CA LEU A 166 17.90 6.72 -7.91
C LEU A 166 18.08 7.59 -6.66
N ARG A 167 17.16 8.54 -6.47
CA ARG A 167 17.08 9.38 -5.28
C ARG A 167 16.81 8.54 -4.04
N CYS A 168 17.73 8.63 -3.08
CA CYS A 168 17.65 7.98 -1.77
C CYS A 168 17.72 9.06 -0.70
N ASN A 169 17.01 8.88 0.42
CA ASN A 169 17.04 9.84 1.54
C ASN A 169 18.49 10.26 1.83
N PRO A 170 18.80 11.56 1.69
CA PRO A 170 20.17 12.02 1.80
C PRO A 170 20.66 11.94 3.26
N PRO A 171 21.98 11.75 3.47
CA PRO A 171 22.56 11.88 4.79
C PRO A 171 22.36 13.30 5.35
N THR A 172 22.45 13.45 6.67
CA THR A 172 22.40 14.78 7.29
C THR A 172 23.55 15.64 6.79
N GLY A 173 23.28 16.92 6.51
CA GLY A 173 24.24 17.81 5.85
C GLY A 173 24.06 17.90 4.33
N TYR A 174 23.16 17.09 3.76
CA TYR A 174 22.85 17.14 2.32
C TYR A 174 21.35 17.20 2.06
N ILE A 175 20.98 17.91 1.00
CA ILE A 175 19.62 17.96 0.46
C ILE A 175 19.65 17.77 -1.07
N TYR A 176 18.49 17.53 -1.65
CA TYR A 176 18.33 17.63 -3.09
C TYR A 176 17.87 19.03 -3.45
N ASP A 177 18.53 19.68 -4.40
CA ASP A 177 18.11 20.98 -4.93
C ASP A 177 16.91 20.83 -5.89
N ALA A 178 16.47 21.95 -6.48
CA ALA A 178 15.40 21.96 -7.48
C ALA A 178 15.76 21.19 -8.77
N GLY A 179 17.06 21.13 -9.12
CA GLY A 179 17.58 20.36 -10.24
C GLY A 179 17.70 18.85 -9.96
N GLY A 180 17.48 18.42 -8.72
CA GLY A 180 17.59 17.02 -8.30
C GLY A 180 19.03 16.59 -8.00
N ALA A 181 20.00 17.50 -7.99
CA ALA A 181 21.37 17.24 -7.58
C ALA A 181 21.48 17.17 -6.05
N LEU A 182 22.39 16.32 -5.56
CA LEU A 182 22.68 16.23 -4.13
C LEU A 182 23.67 17.33 -3.76
N VAL A 183 23.22 18.32 -2.99
CA VAL A 183 23.99 19.48 -2.57
C VAL A 183 24.11 19.54 -1.04
N LEU A 184 25.02 20.37 -0.53
CA LEU A 184 25.08 20.65 0.91
C LEU A 184 23.79 21.32 1.39
N ASP A 185 23.48 21.12 2.66
CA ASP A 185 22.36 21.80 3.31
C ASP A 185 22.59 23.33 3.24
N PRO A 186 21.61 24.13 2.78
CA PRO A 186 21.72 25.59 2.76
C PRO A 186 21.80 26.19 4.16
N ASP A 187 21.35 25.46 5.19
CA ASP A 187 21.60 25.85 6.58
C ASP A 187 23.05 25.54 6.95
N GLU A 188 23.88 26.58 6.98
CA GLU A 188 25.29 26.53 7.34
C GLU A 188 25.50 25.87 8.71
N SER A 189 24.55 26.01 9.64
CA SER A 189 24.61 25.39 10.98
C SER A 189 24.59 23.87 10.87
N VAL A 190 23.82 23.32 9.92
CA VAL A 190 23.74 21.87 9.69
C VAL A 190 25.06 21.35 9.13
N VAL A 191 25.63 22.05 8.14
CA VAL A 191 26.91 21.70 7.54
C VAL A 191 28.04 21.78 8.57
N ALA A 192 28.08 22.86 9.35
CA ALA A 192 29.05 23.07 10.42
C ALA A 192 28.96 21.99 11.50
N ALA A 193 27.75 21.59 11.91
CA ALA A 193 27.55 20.52 12.88
C ALA A 193 28.11 19.18 12.40
N VAL A 194 27.91 18.84 11.11
CA VAL A 194 28.45 17.62 10.51
C VAL A 194 29.98 17.70 10.40
N ALA A 195 30.52 18.83 9.95
CA ALA A 195 31.97 19.04 9.85
C ALA A 195 32.66 18.92 11.22
N ARG A 196 32.09 19.56 12.25
CA ARG A 196 32.55 19.48 13.64
C ARG A 196 32.56 18.05 14.17
N LEU A 197 31.55 17.25 13.85
CA LEU A 197 31.51 15.84 14.25
C LEU A 197 32.69 15.06 13.67
N PHE A 198 33.02 15.25 12.39
CA PHE A 198 34.16 14.59 11.76
C PHE A 198 35.50 15.07 12.33
N GLN A 199 35.65 16.39 12.56
CA GLN A 199 36.84 16.95 13.20
C GLN A 199 37.06 16.37 14.60
N GLN A 200 36.04 16.39 15.45
CA GLN A 200 36.15 15.83 16.80
C GLN A 200 36.41 14.32 16.80
N PHE A 201 35.93 13.59 15.80
CA PHE A 201 36.28 12.18 15.66
C PHE A 201 37.75 11.98 15.32
N GLN A 202 38.34 12.84 14.48
CA GLN A 202 39.78 12.81 14.19
C GLN A 202 40.62 13.15 15.43
N GLU A 203 40.16 14.10 16.26
CA GLU A 203 40.86 14.49 17.49
C GLU A 203 40.77 13.43 18.60
N LEU A 204 39.58 12.85 18.81
CA LEU A 204 39.31 11.94 19.94
C LEU A 204 39.51 10.46 19.60
N GLY A 205 39.47 10.08 18.32
CA GLY A 205 39.57 8.69 17.86
C GLY A 205 38.43 7.76 18.31
N SER A 206 37.36 8.28 18.92
CA SER A 206 36.28 7.48 19.51
C SER A 206 34.90 8.07 19.28
N ALA A 207 33.99 7.29 18.69
CA ALA A 207 32.59 7.69 18.49
C ALA A 207 31.85 7.97 19.81
N PHE A 208 32.16 7.20 20.86
CA PHE A 208 31.64 7.46 22.21
C PHE A 208 32.24 8.73 22.81
N GLY A 209 33.54 8.99 22.57
CA GLY A 209 34.20 10.25 22.93
C GLY A 209 33.49 11.47 22.33
N VAL A 210 33.21 11.43 21.02
CA VAL A 210 32.45 12.49 20.32
C VAL A 210 31.08 12.69 20.96
N MET A 211 30.31 11.62 21.16
CA MET A 211 28.98 11.71 21.78
C MET A 211 29.04 12.39 23.16
N ARG A 212 30.00 11.99 24.01
CA ARG A 212 30.17 12.60 25.35
C ARG A 212 30.59 14.07 25.26
N ALA A 213 31.47 14.43 24.34
CA ALA A 213 31.90 15.82 24.14
C ALA A 213 30.72 16.72 23.76
N TRP A 214 29.85 16.28 22.85
CA TRP A 214 28.62 16.99 22.50
C TRP A 214 27.66 17.11 23.68
N ALA A 215 27.49 16.03 24.46
CA ALA A 215 26.63 16.04 25.63
C ALA A 215 27.14 17.00 26.72
N ALA A 216 28.45 17.03 26.99
CA ALA A 216 29.07 17.91 27.97
C ALA A 216 28.94 19.39 27.58
N GLN A 217 28.97 19.69 26.28
CA GLN A 217 28.83 21.04 25.74
C GLN A 217 27.35 21.45 25.53
N GLY A 218 26.39 20.55 25.79
CA GLY A 218 24.97 20.80 25.59
C GLY A 218 24.57 21.06 24.12
N LEU A 219 25.38 20.63 23.16
CA LEU A 219 25.19 20.96 21.75
C LEU A 219 24.12 20.06 21.10
N PRO A 220 23.12 20.63 20.41
CA PRO A 220 22.16 19.86 19.65
C PRO A 220 22.71 19.47 18.28
N PHE A 221 22.36 18.29 17.79
CA PHE A 221 22.74 17.79 16.48
C PHE A 221 21.53 17.76 15.53
N PRO A 222 21.70 18.14 14.25
CA PRO A 222 20.62 18.21 13.28
C PRO A 222 20.15 16.82 12.81
N ARG A 223 18.85 16.69 12.63
CA ARG A 223 18.19 15.50 12.07
C ARG A 223 17.12 15.94 11.09
N ARG A 224 17.21 15.48 9.85
CA ARG A 224 16.12 15.61 8.89
C ARG A 224 15.18 14.41 8.97
N GLN A 225 13.89 14.70 9.13
CA GLN A 225 12.83 13.71 9.05
C GLN A 225 12.23 13.76 7.65
N TRP A 226 12.54 12.75 6.84
CA TRP A 226 12.08 12.65 5.46
C TRP A 226 10.69 12.05 5.41
N LEU A 227 9.71 12.84 4.95
CA LEU A 227 8.40 12.35 4.54
C LEU A 227 8.41 12.08 3.02
N PRO A 228 7.60 11.13 2.52
CA PRO A 228 7.45 10.91 1.08
C PRO A 228 7.08 12.24 0.38
N GLY A 229 7.89 12.65 -0.61
CA GLY A 229 7.62 13.85 -1.41
C GLY A 229 8.00 15.20 -0.79
N ALA A 230 8.56 15.24 0.44
CA ALA A 230 8.97 16.48 1.09
C ALA A 230 10.50 16.61 1.24
N SER A 231 11.01 17.84 1.33
CA SER A 231 12.43 18.17 1.57
C SER A 231 12.92 17.86 3.01
N GLY A 232 12.07 17.20 3.80
CA GLY A 232 12.32 16.74 5.16
C GLY A 232 12.33 17.86 6.20
N ALA A 233 11.62 17.66 7.32
CA ALA A 233 11.61 18.62 8.42
C ALA A 233 12.92 18.55 9.20
N LEU A 234 13.56 19.70 9.43
CA LEU A 234 14.76 19.80 10.24
C LEU A 234 14.37 19.84 11.73
N ALA A 235 14.94 18.94 12.51
CA ALA A 235 14.79 18.88 13.96
C ALA A 235 16.18 18.82 14.62
N TRP A 236 16.35 19.52 15.73
CA TRP A 236 17.58 19.56 16.50
C TRP A 236 17.39 18.78 17.79
N GLY A 237 18.36 17.93 18.15
CA GLY A 237 18.22 17.09 19.33
C GLY A 237 19.54 16.48 19.80
N ARG A 238 19.50 15.69 20.86
CA ARG A 238 20.71 15.08 21.44
C ARG A 238 21.42 14.14 20.45
N LEU A 239 22.75 14.25 20.37
CA LEU A 239 23.58 13.33 19.60
C LEU A 239 23.75 12.01 20.37
N SER A 240 23.16 10.93 19.84
CA SER A 240 23.32 9.57 20.40
C SER A 240 24.48 8.80 19.77
N LEU A 241 25.06 7.82 20.46
CA LEU A 241 26.13 6.97 19.95
C LEU A 241 25.77 6.27 18.62
N SER A 242 24.57 5.70 18.53
CA SER A 242 24.09 5.03 17.31
C SER A 242 24.03 5.98 16.12
N ARG A 243 23.75 7.27 16.37
CA ARG A 243 23.74 8.32 15.35
C ARG A 243 25.14 8.69 14.89
N VAL A 244 26.09 8.83 15.81
CA VAL A 244 27.51 9.06 15.48
C VAL A 244 28.02 7.94 14.58
N LEU A 245 27.82 6.68 14.98
CA LEU A 245 28.22 5.52 14.18
C LEU A 245 27.53 5.50 12.81
N ALA A 246 26.23 5.84 12.75
CA ALA A 246 25.51 5.88 11.48
C ALA A 246 26.04 6.97 10.52
N ILE A 247 26.57 8.08 11.04
CA ILE A 247 27.20 9.15 10.24
C ILE A 247 28.58 8.71 9.77
N LEU A 248 29.44 8.27 10.70
CA LEU A 248 30.81 7.84 10.40
C LEU A 248 30.87 6.66 9.42
N HIS A 249 29.93 5.71 9.52
CA HIS A 249 29.85 4.57 8.59
C HIS A 249 29.06 4.86 7.31
N ASN A 250 28.74 6.12 6.99
CA ASN A 250 28.03 6.45 5.78
C ASN A 250 28.98 6.88 4.66
N PRO A 251 29.23 6.03 3.63
CA PRO A 251 30.15 6.35 2.54
C PRO A 251 29.62 7.48 1.63
N ARG A 252 28.38 7.96 1.82
CA ARG A 252 27.91 9.14 1.09
C ARG A 252 28.67 10.41 1.47
N TYR A 253 29.27 10.47 2.65
CA TYR A 253 30.14 11.58 3.05
C TYR A 253 31.47 11.60 2.28
N THR A 254 31.85 10.52 1.59
CA THR A 254 33.03 10.47 0.72
C THR A 254 32.68 10.66 -0.75
N GLY A 255 31.47 11.17 -1.06
CA GLY A 255 31.00 11.34 -2.44
C GLY A 255 30.54 10.05 -3.13
N THR A 256 30.53 8.92 -2.43
CA THR A 256 30.17 7.62 -3.02
C THR A 256 28.66 7.42 -3.06
N TYR A 257 28.11 7.12 -4.24
CA TYR A 257 26.73 6.67 -4.38
C TYR A 257 26.56 5.26 -3.78
N VAL A 258 25.54 5.07 -2.93
CA VAL A 258 25.23 3.77 -2.34
C VAL A 258 23.73 3.49 -2.31
N TYR A 259 23.36 2.29 -2.74
CA TYR A 259 22.00 1.77 -2.68
C TYR A 259 22.02 0.32 -2.20
N GLY A 260 20.95 -0.11 -1.50
CA GLY A 260 20.79 -1.51 -1.11
C GLY A 260 21.67 -1.98 0.07
N ARG A 261 22.30 -1.07 0.82
CA ARG A 261 23.17 -1.36 1.99
C ARG A 261 22.52 -2.13 3.13
N ARG A 262 21.19 -2.19 3.15
CA ARG A 262 20.41 -2.89 4.18
C ARG A 262 19.34 -3.67 3.47
N ARG A 263 19.28 -4.97 3.72
CA ARG A 263 18.18 -5.82 3.31
C ARG A 263 17.30 -6.08 4.52
N SER A 264 16.01 -6.19 4.30
CA SER A 264 15.09 -6.66 5.32
C SER A 264 14.35 -7.85 4.76
N GLN A 265 14.38 -8.96 5.47
CA GLN A 265 13.63 -10.15 5.10
C GLN A 265 12.48 -10.32 6.09
N PRO A 266 11.26 -10.64 5.60
CA PRO A 266 10.19 -11.07 6.47
C PRO A 266 10.55 -12.44 7.06
N VAL A 267 10.41 -12.58 8.36
CA VAL A 267 10.56 -13.83 9.12
C VAL A 267 9.32 -14.01 9.98
N VAL A 268 8.93 -15.26 10.20
CA VAL A 268 7.81 -15.59 11.10
C VAL A 268 8.40 -15.88 12.48
N GLU A 269 8.15 -14.99 13.44
CA GLU A 269 8.51 -15.17 14.84
C GLU A 269 7.23 -15.21 15.68
N ALA A 270 7.07 -16.26 16.49
CA ALA A 270 5.90 -16.46 17.35
C ALA A 270 4.54 -16.28 16.62
N GLY A 271 4.46 -16.72 15.35
CA GLY A 271 3.25 -16.62 14.53
C GLY A 271 2.97 -15.24 13.93
N GLN A 272 3.85 -14.25 14.16
CA GLN A 272 3.77 -12.93 13.55
C GLN A 272 4.88 -12.73 12.50
N VAL A 273 4.57 -12.01 11.43
CA VAL A 273 5.57 -11.65 10.42
C VAL A 273 6.37 -10.44 10.91
N THR A 274 7.57 -10.68 11.41
CA THR A 274 8.55 -9.64 11.75
C THR A 274 9.49 -9.40 10.57
N ARG A 275 10.04 -8.18 10.46
CA ARG A 275 11.08 -7.89 9.46
C ARG A 275 12.43 -7.81 10.16
N ILE A 276 13.26 -8.81 9.96
CA ILE A 276 14.63 -8.77 10.43
C ILE A 276 15.51 -8.05 9.40
N ARG A 277 16.48 -7.28 9.90
CA ARG A 277 17.51 -6.67 9.05
C ARG A 277 18.58 -7.71 8.79
N THR A 278 18.80 -8.03 7.52
CA THR A 278 19.91 -8.85 7.07
C THR A 278 21.02 -7.92 6.59
N LEU A 279 22.25 -8.17 7.05
CA LEU A 279 23.46 -7.47 6.61
C LEU A 279 23.75 -7.78 5.14
#